data_AF-A0A848D1J3-F1
#
_entry.id   AF-A0A848D1J3-F1
#
_cell.length_a   1.000
_cell.length_b   1.000
_cell.length_c   1.000
_cell.angle_alpha   90.00
_cell.angle_beta   90.00
_cell.angle_gamma   90.00
#
_symmetry.space_group_name_H-M   'P 1'
#
loop_
_entity.id
_entity.type
_entity.pdbx_description
1 polymer ?
#
loop_
_entity_poly.entity_id
_entity_poly.type
_entity_poly.pdbx_seq_one_letter_code
_entity_poly.pdbx_strand_id
1 'polypeptide(L)'
;MDNDQIERKEIVSSKYIGALIFTSLFVIVIFVGDLVVNGNAALFSWKETLLIFGLVMVTTAFILPFSYKFKSQYLLIASAVLFGLYILAISFFFRNLNDRLRELIQEFMTLQEIQFYFLAILMILILYIASWLLSIRIYERKVF
;
A
#
# COMPACT_ATOMS: atom_id res chain seq x y z
N MET A 1 14.25 0.24 31.40
CA MET A 1 13.24 0.09 30.31
C MET A 1 13.25 -1.37 29.97
N ASP A 2 12.11 -2.05 30.12
CA ASP A 2 12.03 -3.51 30.15
C ASP A 2 12.34 -4.15 28.79
N ASN A 3 13.07 -5.27 28.78
CA ASN A 3 13.57 -5.91 27.55
C ASN A 3 12.42 -6.38 26.65
N ASP A 4 11.29 -6.77 27.25
CA ASP A 4 10.08 -7.20 26.53
C ASP A 4 9.45 -6.05 25.70
N GLN A 5 9.57 -4.80 26.14
CA GLN A 5 9.06 -3.64 25.38
C GLN A 5 9.91 -3.36 24.13
N ILE A 6 11.19 -3.71 24.15
CA ILE A 6 12.12 -3.51 23.03
C ILE A 6 11.87 -4.58 21.96
N GLU A 7 11.77 -5.86 22.35
CA GLU A 7 11.51 -6.98 21.42
C GLU A 7 10.17 -6.78 20.67
N ARG A 8 9.13 -6.30 21.36
CA ARG A 8 7.83 -6.01 20.74
C ARG A 8 7.90 -4.92 19.68
N LYS A 9 8.72 -3.88 19.89
CA LYS A 9 8.94 -2.81 18.90
C LYS A 9 9.72 -3.33 17.70
N GLU A 10 10.72 -4.18 17.92
CA GLU A 10 11.50 -4.79 16.86
C GLU A 10 10.64 -5.69 15.97
N ILE A 11 9.73 -6.48 16.54
CA ILE A 11 8.80 -7.32 15.76
C ILE A 11 7.90 -6.46 14.87
N VAL A 12 7.36 -5.35 15.37
CA VAL A 12 6.53 -4.44 14.56
C VAL A 12 7.37 -3.75 13.48
N SER A 13 8.52 -3.19 13.87
CA SER A 13 9.48 -2.53 12.98
C SER A 13 9.91 -3.43 11.82
N SER A 14 10.25 -4.69 12.11
CA SER A 14 10.66 -5.68 11.12
C SER A 14 9.61 -5.91 10.04
N LYS A 15 8.31 -5.88 10.38
CA LYS A 15 7.24 -6.04 9.37
C LYS A 15 7.12 -4.81 8.45
N TYR A 16 7.24 -3.61 9.00
CA TYR A 16 7.20 -2.37 8.22
C TYR A 16 8.43 -2.24 7.31
N ILE A 17 9.62 -2.56 7.82
CA ILE A 17 10.87 -2.58 7.03
C ILE A 17 10.80 -3.69 5.98
N GLY A 18 10.33 -4.88 6.35
CA GLY A 18 10.15 -6.00 5.45
C GLY A 18 9.20 -5.69 4.29
N ALA A 19 8.06 -5.04 4.56
CA ALA A 19 7.12 -4.62 3.53
C ALA A 19 7.73 -3.58 2.57
N LEU A 20 8.51 -2.63 3.10
CA LEU A 20 9.22 -1.64 2.29
C LEU A 20 10.27 -2.30 1.39
N ILE A 21 11.11 -3.19 1.95
CA ILE A 21 12.13 -3.92 1.19
C ILE A 21 11.47 -4.80 0.12
N PHE A 22 10.42 -5.54 0.48
CA PHE A 22 9.68 -6.38 -0.46
C PHE A 22 9.11 -5.57 -1.62
N THR A 23 8.48 -4.43 -1.32
CA THR A 23 7.91 -3.56 -2.35
C THR A 23 8.99 -2.98 -3.26
N SER A 24 10.13 -2.55 -2.70
CA SER A 24 11.28 -2.08 -3.48
C SER A 24 11.87 -3.17 -4.37
N LEU A 25 12.03 -4.39 -3.86
CA LEU A 25 12.48 -5.53 -4.67
C LEU A 25 11.49 -5.84 -5.79
N PHE A 26 10.20 -5.78 -5.51
CA PHE A 26 9.16 -6.03 -6.50
C PHE A 26 9.21 -5.00 -7.65
N VAL A 27 9.43 -3.72 -7.33
CA VAL A 27 9.64 -2.68 -8.35
C VAL A 27 10.88 -2.97 -9.19
N ILE A 28 11.98 -3.41 -8.59
CA ILE A 28 13.20 -3.80 -9.33
C ILE A 28 12.91 -4.97 -10.26
N VAL A 29 12.19 -5.99 -9.80
CA VAL A 29 11.82 -7.15 -10.63
C VAL A 29 10.95 -6.73 -11.81
N ILE A 30 9.96 -5.85 -11.60
CA ILE A 30 9.13 -5.31 -12.69
C ILE A 30 9.99 -4.53 -13.69
N PHE A 31 10.89 -3.66 -13.20
CA PHE A 31 11.78 -2.88 -14.04
C PHE A 31 12.69 -3.78 -14.89
N VAL A 32 13.32 -4.79 -14.30
CA VAL A 32 14.14 -5.75 -15.03
C VAL A 32 13.29 -6.57 -16.00
N GLY A 33 12.08 -6.98 -15.62
CA GLY A 33 11.15 -7.67 -16.49
C GLY A 33 10.78 -6.84 -17.73
N ASP A 34 10.50 -5.55 -17.54
CA ASP A 34 10.22 -4.62 -18.64
C ASP A 34 11.43 -4.48 -19.57
N LEU A 35 12.64 -4.34 -19.03
CA LEU A 35 13.87 -4.32 -19.83
C LEU A 35 14.08 -5.58 -20.67
N VAL A 36 13.79 -6.75 -20.11
CA VAL A 36 13.97 -8.04 -20.79
C VAL A 36 12.92 -8.25 -21.88
N VAL A 37 11.66 -7.88 -21.62
CA VAL A 37 10.54 -8.10 -22.55
C VAL A 37 10.49 -7.05 -23.66
N ASN A 38 10.59 -5.77 -23.30
CA ASN A 38 10.44 -4.66 -24.25
C ASN A 38 11.78 -4.19 -24.85
N GLY A 39 12.93 -4.61 -24.29
CA GLY A 39 14.27 -4.31 -24.80
C GLY A 39 14.70 -2.84 -24.70
N ASN A 40 13.80 -1.94 -24.29
CA ASN A 40 14.01 -0.51 -24.18
C ASN A 40 13.42 0.01 -22.86
N ALA A 41 14.28 0.59 -22.00
CA ALA A 41 13.89 1.26 -20.76
C ALA A 41 12.98 2.48 -20.96
N ALA A 42 12.82 2.95 -22.21
CA ALA A 42 12.13 4.19 -22.54
C ALA A 42 10.60 4.10 -22.37
N LEU A 43 10.02 2.89 -22.36
CA LEU A 43 8.59 2.68 -22.14
C LEU A 43 8.24 2.53 -20.66
N PHE A 44 9.25 2.49 -19.77
CA PHE A 44 9.03 2.38 -18.34
C PHE A 44 8.49 3.70 -17.77
N SER A 45 7.18 3.73 -17.50
CA SER A 45 6.50 4.87 -16.91
C SER A 45 6.81 4.95 -15.41
N TRP A 46 7.82 5.77 -15.06
CA TRP A 46 8.17 6.06 -13.67
C TRP A 46 7.00 6.64 -12.87
N LYS A 47 6.11 7.38 -13.54
CA LYS A 47 4.88 7.94 -12.95
C LYS A 47 3.93 6.83 -12.48
N GLU A 48 3.65 5.85 -13.34
CA GLU A 48 2.79 4.71 -13.00
C GLU A 48 3.43 3.86 -11.89
N THR A 49 4.73 3.63 -11.98
CA THR A 49 5.46 2.85 -10.98
C THR A 49 5.42 3.52 -9.61
N LEU A 50 5.63 4.84 -9.54
CA LEU A 50 5.53 5.60 -8.29
C LEU A 50 4.10 5.61 -7.74
N LEU A 51 3.08 5.67 -8.61
CA LEU A 51 1.68 5.60 -8.20
C LEU A 51 1.37 4.24 -7.58
N ILE A 52 1.75 3.14 -8.25
CA ILE A 52 1.57 1.77 -7.74
C ILE A 52 2.32 1.59 -6.42
N PHE A 53 3.59 2.03 -6.35
CA PHE A 53 4.39 1.96 -5.12
C PHE A 53 3.72 2.73 -3.97
N GLY A 54 3.26 3.95 -4.23
CA GLY A 54 2.55 4.76 -3.25
C GLY A 54 1.26 4.09 -2.76
N LEU A 55 0.49 3.50 -3.67
CA LEU A 55 -0.73 2.78 -3.35
C LEU A 55 -0.44 1.57 -2.45
N VAL A 56 0.62 0.81 -2.75
CA VAL A 56 1.06 -0.32 -1.91
C VAL A 56 1.46 0.16 -0.52
N MET A 57 2.21 1.26 -0.42
CA MET A 57 2.64 1.83 0.87
C MET A 57 1.45 2.31 1.71
N VAL A 58 0.49 3.02 1.11
CA VAL A 58 -0.75 3.45 1.78
C VAL A 58 -1.55 2.25 2.23
N THR A 59 -1.76 1.27 1.35
CA THR A 59 -2.51 0.05 1.67
C THR A 59 -1.86 -0.70 2.84
N THR A 60 -0.53 -0.85 2.82
CA THR A 60 0.25 -1.47 3.90
C THR A 60 0.10 -0.70 5.21
N ALA A 61 0.20 0.63 5.16
CA ALA A 61 -0.01 1.50 6.31
C ALA A 61 -1.43 1.40 6.87
N PHE A 62 -2.46 1.09 6.09
CA PHE A 62 -3.79 0.82 6.64
C PHE A 62 -3.93 -0.63 7.14
N ILE A 63 -3.44 -1.63 6.42
CA ILE A 63 -3.66 -3.04 6.77
C ILE A 63 -2.90 -3.43 8.03
N LEU A 64 -1.65 -3.00 8.19
CA LEU A 64 -0.81 -3.39 9.33
C LEU A 64 -1.40 -3.01 10.70
N PRO A 65 -1.77 -1.75 10.99
CA PRO A 65 -2.33 -1.38 12.30
C PRO A 65 -3.65 -2.09 12.58
N PHE A 66 -4.49 -2.28 11.56
CA PHE A 66 -5.72 -3.05 11.69
C PHE A 66 -5.45 -4.53 12.00
N SER A 67 -4.42 -5.11 11.38
CA SER A 67 -3.96 -6.48 11.65
C SER A 67 -3.46 -6.70 13.07
N TYR A 68 -2.92 -5.67 13.72
CA TYR A 68 -2.53 -5.74 15.13
C TYR A 68 -3.73 -5.57 16.09
N LYS A 69 -4.73 -4.78 15.67
CA LYS A 69 -5.93 -4.53 16.47
C LYS A 69 -6.91 -5.70 16.43
N PHE A 70 -7.22 -6.21 15.24
CA PHE A 70 -8.25 -7.23 14.99
C PHE A 70 -7.61 -8.62 14.82
N LYS A 71 -8.26 -9.69 15.32
CA LYS A 71 -7.82 -11.06 15.03
C LYS A 71 -7.88 -11.31 13.53
N SER A 72 -6.87 -12.00 12.99
CA SER A 72 -6.73 -12.32 11.56
C SER A 72 -8.00 -12.90 10.92
N GLN A 73 -8.79 -13.69 11.67
CA GLN A 73 -10.07 -14.23 11.22
C GLN A 73 -11.09 -13.15 10.83
N TYR A 74 -11.20 -12.07 11.61
CA TYR A 74 -12.14 -10.98 11.30
C TYR A 74 -11.68 -10.16 10.11
N LEU A 75 -10.38 -10.04 9.88
CA LEU A 75 -9.82 -9.37 8.70
C LEU A 75 -10.11 -10.13 7.40
N LEU A 76 -9.95 -11.46 7.40
CA LEU A 76 -10.27 -12.28 6.24
C LEU A 76 -11.77 -12.26 5.92
N ILE A 77 -12.62 -12.30 6.95
CA ILE A 77 -14.07 -12.19 6.77
C ILE A 77 -14.42 -10.81 6.22
N ALA A 78 -13.88 -9.73 6.79
CA ALA A 78 -14.13 -8.38 6.31
C ALA A 78 -13.65 -8.17 4.87
N SER A 79 -12.50 -8.72 4.48
CA SER A 79 -12.00 -8.62 3.11
C SER A 79 -12.88 -9.41 2.14
N ALA A 80 -13.32 -10.61 2.52
CA ALA A 80 -14.22 -11.42 1.70
C ALA A 80 -15.57 -10.72 1.49
N VAL A 81 -16.12 -10.10 2.54
CA VAL A 81 -17.37 -9.33 2.46
C VAL A 81 -17.21 -8.09 1.58
N LEU A 82 -16.14 -7.31 1.76
CA LEU A 82 -15.84 -6.15 0.92
C LEU A 82 -15.67 -6.54 -0.55
N PHE A 83 -14.97 -7.64 -0.81
CA PHE A 83 -14.77 -8.15 -2.16
C PHE A 83 -16.07 -8.62 -2.81
N GLY A 84 -16.92 -9.33 -2.06
CA GLY A 84 -18.26 -9.71 -2.52
C GLY A 84 -19.14 -8.51 -2.84
N LEU A 85 -19.16 -7.49 -1.96
CA LEU A 85 -19.87 -6.24 -2.19
C LEU A 85 -19.33 -5.48 -3.42
N TYR A 86 -18.01 -5.47 -3.60
CA TYR A 86 -17.38 -4.86 -4.77
C TYR A 86 -17.82 -5.52 -6.08
N ILE A 87 -17.82 -6.86 -6.14
CA ILE A 87 -18.30 -7.60 -7.32
C ILE A 87 -19.78 -7.31 -7.59
N LEU A 88 -20.62 -7.32 -6.54
CA LEU A 88 -22.03 -7.01 -6.68
C LEU A 88 -22.24 -5.57 -7.18
N ALA A 89 -21.51 -4.60 -6.64
CA ALA A 89 -21.58 -3.21 -7.07
C ALA A 89 -21.16 -3.02 -8.53
N ILE A 90 -20.09 -3.69 -8.99
CA ILE A 90 -19.70 -3.68 -10.41
C ILE A 90 -20.81 -4.25 -11.27
N SER A 91 -21.34 -5.42 -10.89
CA SER A 91 -22.36 -6.12 -11.65
C SER A 91 -23.67 -5.33 -11.77
N PHE A 92 -23.99 -4.49 -10.78
CA PHE A 92 -25.27 -3.79 -10.73
C PHE A 92 -25.21 -2.33 -11.21
N PHE A 93 -24.15 -1.60 -10.86
CA PHE A 93 -24.11 -0.14 -11.07
C PHE A 93 -23.22 0.28 -12.24
N PHE A 94 -22.21 -0.50 -12.63
CA PHE A 94 -21.20 -0.01 -13.57
C PHE A 94 -20.74 -1.10 -14.53
N ARG A 95 -21.53 -1.31 -15.58
CA ARG A 95 -21.19 -2.21 -16.70
C ARG A 95 -19.87 -1.85 -17.41
N ASN A 96 -19.38 -0.61 -17.23
CA ASN A 96 -18.13 -0.09 -17.81
C ASN A 96 -17.16 0.51 -16.77
N LEU A 97 -17.16 -0.03 -15.54
CA LEU A 97 -16.32 0.47 -14.44
C LEU A 97 -14.83 0.47 -14.81
N ASN A 98 -14.36 -0.53 -15.56
CA ASN A 98 -12.96 -0.64 -15.95
C ASN A 98 -12.52 0.50 -16.88
N ASP A 99 -13.36 0.84 -17.86
CA ASP A 99 -13.09 1.97 -18.78
C ASP A 99 -13.15 3.31 -18.03
N ARG A 100 -14.12 3.47 -17.12
CA ARG A 100 -14.19 4.67 -16.27
C ARG A 100 -12.99 4.80 -15.35
N LEU A 101 -12.53 3.72 -14.71
CA LEU A 101 -11.31 3.72 -13.90
C LEU A 101 -10.09 4.06 -14.75
N ARG A 102 -10.01 3.52 -15.97
CA ARG A 102 -8.91 3.81 -16.89
C ARG A 102 -8.87 5.29 -17.29
N GLU A 103 -10.02 5.88 -17.63
CA GLU A 103 -10.16 7.32 -17.90
C GLU A 103 -9.73 8.13 -16.68
N LEU A 104 -10.21 7.78 -15.48
CA LEU A 104 -9.89 8.49 -14.24
C LEU A 104 -8.39 8.44 -13.91
N ILE A 105 -7.75 7.27 -14.10
CA ILE A 105 -6.31 7.11 -13.91
C ILE A 105 -5.55 7.94 -14.94
N GLN A 106 -5.98 7.97 -16.20
CA GLN A 106 -5.35 8.77 -17.25
C GLN A 106 -5.47 10.27 -16.98
N GLU A 107 -6.65 10.76 -16.59
CA GLU A 107 -6.86 12.16 -16.19
C GLU A 107 -6.01 12.51 -14.96
N PHE A 108 -5.91 11.62 -13.98
CA PHE A 108 -5.07 11.84 -12.82
C PHE A 108 -3.59 11.91 -13.18
N MET A 109 -3.13 11.08 -14.13
CA MET A 109 -1.76 11.10 -14.60
C MET A 109 -1.38 12.35 -15.41
N THR A 110 -2.33 12.97 -16.12
CA THR A 110 -2.09 14.22 -16.86
C THR A 110 -2.08 15.45 -15.96
N LEU A 111 -2.84 15.43 -14.86
CA LEU A 111 -2.90 16.53 -13.88
C LEU A 111 -1.75 16.53 -12.88
N GLN A 112 -1.05 15.40 -12.71
CA GLN A 112 0.06 15.29 -11.79
C GLN A 112 1.33 15.94 -12.33
N GLU A 113 1.49 17.23 -12.01
CA GLU A 113 2.75 17.95 -12.10
C GLU A 113 3.76 17.46 -11.05
N ILE A 114 5.06 17.70 -11.29
CA ILE A 114 6.16 17.30 -10.38
C ILE A 114 5.91 17.72 -8.92
N GLN A 115 5.30 18.89 -8.70
CA GLN A 115 4.99 19.39 -7.36
C GLN A 115 3.98 18.52 -6.61
N PHE A 116 2.98 17.97 -7.30
CA PHE A 116 1.98 17.09 -6.71
C PHE A 116 2.58 15.73 -6.32
N TYR A 117 3.54 15.22 -7.09
CA TYR A 117 4.27 13.99 -6.72
C TYR A 117 5.05 14.17 -5.42
N PHE A 118 5.73 15.30 -5.26
CA PHE A 118 6.49 15.57 -4.03
C PHE A 118 5.57 15.64 -2.81
N LEU A 119 4.44 16.35 -2.92
CA LEU A 119 3.43 16.41 -1.86
C LEU A 119 2.82 15.05 -1.56
N ALA A 120 2.51 14.25 -2.59
CA ALA A 120 1.96 12.91 -2.43
C ALA A 120 2.95 11.99 -1.69
N ILE A 121 4.22 11.98 -2.07
CA ILE A 121 5.26 11.20 -1.39
C ILE A 121 5.38 11.64 0.08
N LEU A 122 5.42 12.94 0.34
CA LEU A 122 5.48 13.47 1.70
C LEU A 122 4.27 12.99 2.55
N MET A 123 3.07 13.08 1.98
CA MET A 123 1.84 12.62 2.63
C MET A 123 1.87 11.11 2.90
N ILE A 124 2.32 10.31 1.95
CA ILE A 124 2.45 8.86 2.09
C ILE A 124 3.45 8.53 3.20
N LEU A 125 4.61 9.21 3.24
CA LEU A 125 5.61 9.02 4.29
C LEU A 125 5.06 9.37 5.68
N ILE A 126 4.39 10.51 5.81
CA ILE A 126 3.76 10.92 7.08
C ILE A 126 2.72 9.89 7.51
N LEU A 127 1.86 9.45 6.59
CA LEU A 127 0.82 8.46 6.87
C LEU A 127 1.45 7.11 7.27
N TYR A 128 2.52 6.70 6.59
CA TYR A 128 3.25 5.46 6.88
C TYR A 128 3.90 5.50 8.27
N ILE A 129 4.60 6.59 8.60
CA ILE A 129 5.22 6.80 9.91
C ILE A 129 4.15 6.88 11.01
N ALA A 130 3.07 7.63 10.78
CA ALA A 130 1.97 7.74 11.73
C ALA A 130 1.34 6.37 12.00
N SER A 131 1.10 5.57 10.95
CA SER A 131 0.59 4.21 11.08
C SER A 131 1.53 3.28 11.84
N TRP A 132 2.83 3.39 11.57
CA TRP A 132 3.85 2.63 12.27
C TRP A 132 3.86 2.95 13.76
N LEU A 133 3.84 4.23 14.13
CA LEU A 133 3.72 4.67 15.54
C LEU A 133 2.41 4.20 16.19
N LEU A 134 1.30 4.23 15.44
CA LEU A 134 0.00 3.74 15.90
C LEU A 134 0.04 2.24 16.19
N SER A 135 0.72 1.47 15.34
CA SER A 135 0.90 0.02 15.51
C SER A 135 1.72 -0.31 16.76
N ILE A 136 2.82 0.42 16.99
CA ILE A 136 3.62 0.29 18.23
C ILE A 136 2.75 0.58 19.44
N ARG A 137 2.00 1.70 19.42
CA ARG A 137 1.14 2.11 20.54
C ARG A 137 0.02 1.12 20.84
N ILE A 138 -0.58 0.52 19.81
CA ILE A 138 -1.61 -0.53 19.98
C ILE A 138 -0.99 -1.78 20.63
N TYR A 139 0.22 -2.15 20.22
CA TYR A 139 0.90 -3.35 20.69
C TYR A 139 1.43 -3.20 22.13
N GLU A 140 1.96 -2.03 22.50
CA GLU A 140 2.36 -1.71 23.88
C GLU A 140 1.16 -1.66 24.85
N ARG A 141 0.01 -1.16 24.37
CA ARG A 141 -1.19 -0.99 25.22
C ARG A 141 -2.00 -2.28 25.39
N LYS A 142 -1.70 -3.35 24.63
CA LYS A 142 -2.17 -4.71 24.96
C LYS A 142 -1.32 -5.23 26.11
N VAL A 143 -1.72 -4.88 27.33
CA VAL A 143 -1.28 -5.53 28.57
C VAL A 143 -1.71 -7.00 28.45
N PHE A 144 -0.74 -7.89 28.30
CA PHE A 144 -0.91 -9.29 28.69
C PHE A 144 -0.66 -9.35 30.19
#